data_AF-A0A410X304-F1
#
_entry.id   AF-A0A410X304-F1
#
_cell.length_a   1.000
_cell.length_b   1.000
_cell.length_c   1.000
_cell.angle_alpha   90.00
_cell.angle_beta   90.00
_cell.angle_gamma   90.00
#
_symmetry.space_group_name_H-M   'P 1'
#
loop_
_entity.id
_entity.type
_entity.pdbx_description
1 polymer ?
#
loop_
_entity_poly.entity_id
_entity_poly.type
_entity_poly.pdbx_seq_one_letter_code
_entity_poly.pdbx_strand_id
1 'polypeptide(L)'
;MKLKKMVTSLVLISAFTTTSAFAQTSPAGVKDDLYQKAVQKEVENFVKKAYTPYYTINSIQLSTSDYSVKDNQLTARVNISLNKTLKAKSVDELPYVKGLKSKLNVLKLRKDTSSTDAEQVVNDRMKDLQEYIGTSTDQNDSFRITAPIVNGSPDLKNANLEFLNGLVDWIPADYFIPSNESSMIENGEEFVTEAVTTNKNFLVKSAAEASMVQPLAAVTYDRIAARDYANKWTSNTTNASGYDTSKWNPKYAKHTENGGVDCANYVSQAIYTGGIPTDSTWKPESLAWVNTGRNISNGLKQYMVDTKGYFYKTTKTTTPAGGFISALKYSHVMFVVANDTVTMQFSAHTNDRLKASFANFSTSEYEFYYIKSTYLK
;
A
#
# COMPACT_ATOMS: atom_id res chain seq x y z
N MET A 1 -11.43 -73.58 -74.69
CA MET A 1 -10.43 -74.10 -73.74
C MET A 1 -10.50 -73.26 -72.46
N LYS A 2 -11.06 -73.83 -71.38
CA LYS A 2 -11.22 -73.15 -70.08
C LYS A 2 -9.94 -73.30 -69.27
N LEU A 3 -9.36 -72.19 -68.79
CA LEU A 3 -8.33 -72.21 -67.75
C LEU A 3 -8.84 -71.41 -66.54
N LYS A 4 -8.93 -72.08 -65.40
CA LYS A 4 -9.18 -71.53 -64.06
C LYS A 4 -7.88 -70.95 -63.47
N LYS A 5 -8.05 -70.17 -62.37
CA LYS A 5 -7.10 -69.77 -61.29
C LYS A 5 -6.52 -68.35 -61.45
N MET A 6 -6.26 -67.55 -60.42
CA MET A 6 -6.48 -67.58 -58.96
C MET A 6 -6.41 -66.13 -58.44
N VAL A 7 -7.18 -65.87 -57.39
CA VAL A 7 -7.17 -64.74 -56.43
C VAL A 7 -5.78 -64.17 -56.07
N THR A 8 -5.67 -62.83 -55.97
CA THR A 8 -4.97 -62.15 -54.85
C THR A 8 -5.46 -60.71 -54.63
N SER A 9 -6.00 -60.42 -53.45
CA SER A 9 -6.28 -59.07 -52.95
C SER A 9 -4.97 -58.35 -52.61
N LEU A 10 -4.78 -57.13 -53.08
CA LEU A 10 -3.72 -56.23 -52.61
C LEU A 10 -4.35 -55.14 -51.74
N VAL A 11 -4.13 -55.22 -50.43
CA VAL A 11 -4.47 -54.18 -49.46
C VAL A 11 -3.35 -53.12 -49.52
N LEU A 12 -3.68 -51.90 -49.96
CA LEU A 12 -2.79 -50.75 -49.82
C LEU A 12 -2.81 -50.29 -48.36
N ILE A 13 -1.71 -50.52 -47.64
CA ILE A 13 -1.44 -49.90 -46.33
C ILE A 13 -0.73 -48.57 -46.62
N SER A 14 -1.48 -47.47 -46.61
CA SER A 14 -0.92 -46.12 -46.61
C SER A 14 -0.43 -45.79 -45.20
N ALA A 15 0.88 -45.85 -44.99
CA ALA A 15 1.53 -45.40 -43.78
C ALA A 15 1.42 -43.86 -43.67
N PHE A 16 0.56 -43.37 -42.79
CA PHE A 16 0.58 -41.99 -42.35
C PHE A 16 1.74 -41.81 -41.36
N THR A 17 2.86 -41.29 -41.83
CA THR A 17 3.89 -40.73 -40.94
C THR A 17 3.40 -39.37 -40.45
N THR A 18 2.80 -39.32 -39.26
CA THR A 18 2.58 -38.06 -38.56
C THR A 18 3.92 -37.58 -38.02
N THR A 19 4.60 -36.72 -38.77
CA THR A 19 5.71 -35.94 -38.23
C THR A 19 5.13 -34.93 -37.24
N SER A 20 5.40 -35.14 -35.96
CA SER A 20 5.16 -34.12 -34.93
C SER A 20 6.01 -32.89 -35.28
N ALA A 21 5.38 -31.84 -35.80
CA ALA A 21 6.04 -30.55 -35.95
C ALA A 21 6.31 -30.00 -34.54
N PHE A 22 7.56 -30.04 -34.11
CA PHE A 22 8.00 -29.25 -32.98
C PHE A 22 7.80 -27.77 -33.36
N ALA A 23 6.98 -27.05 -32.59
CA ALA A 23 6.81 -25.63 -32.74
C ALA A 23 8.18 -24.94 -32.52
N GLN A 24 8.76 -24.44 -33.60
CA GLN A 24 9.98 -23.65 -33.56
C GLN A 24 9.59 -22.27 -33.02
N THR A 25 10.10 -21.90 -31.85
CA THR A 25 9.89 -20.56 -31.27
C THR A 25 10.42 -19.49 -32.22
N SER A 26 9.54 -18.60 -32.68
CA SER A 26 9.90 -17.50 -33.58
C SER A 26 10.99 -16.60 -32.98
N PRO A 27 11.93 -16.03 -33.77
CA PRO A 27 12.97 -15.11 -33.28
C PRO A 27 12.43 -13.87 -32.53
N ALA A 28 11.19 -13.47 -32.84
CA ALA A 28 10.48 -12.40 -32.13
C ALA A 28 10.23 -12.75 -30.64
N GLY A 29 9.80 -13.99 -30.34
CA GLY A 29 9.51 -14.41 -28.96
C GLY A 29 10.76 -14.50 -28.08
N VAL A 30 11.91 -14.83 -28.66
CA VAL A 30 13.20 -14.84 -27.94
C VAL A 30 13.68 -13.42 -27.62
N LYS A 31 13.49 -12.46 -28.54
CA LYS A 31 13.85 -11.06 -28.31
C LYS A 31 12.95 -10.41 -27.25
N ASP A 32 11.66 -10.71 -27.26
CA ASP A 32 10.72 -10.18 -26.28
C ASP A 32 11.05 -10.65 -24.86
N ASP A 33 11.43 -11.92 -24.67
CA ASP A 33 11.89 -12.46 -23.38
C ASP A 33 13.16 -11.76 -22.88
N LEU A 34 14.15 -11.53 -23.76
CA LEU A 34 15.37 -10.81 -23.41
C LEU A 34 15.09 -9.35 -22.99
N TYR A 35 14.20 -8.66 -23.71
CA TYR A 35 13.81 -7.29 -23.35
C TYR A 35 13.08 -7.24 -22.02
N GLN A 36 12.15 -8.19 -21.77
CA GLN A 36 11.43 -8.29 -20.51
C GLN A 36 12.38 -8.54 -19.33
N LYS A 37 13.39 -9.40 -19.50
CA LYS A 37 14.44 -9.61 -18.49
C LYS A 37 15.29 -8.36 -18.26
N ALA A 38 15.62 -7.63 -19.33
CA ALA A 38 16.40 -6.39 -19.22
C ALA A 38 15.65 -5.30 -18.44
N VAL A 39 14.35 -5.12 -18.70
CA VAL A 39 13.54 -4.15 -17.93
C VAL A 39 13.30 -4.57 -16.49
N GLN A 40 13.10 -5.87 -16.22
CA GLN A 40 13.04 -6.39 -14.86
C GLN A 40 14.35 -6.09 -14.12
N LYS A 41 15.49 -6.28 -14.78
CA LYS A 41 16.79 -6.01 -14.18
C LYS A 41 17.00 -4.54 -13.83
N GLU A 42 16.54 -3.63 -14.69
CA GLU A 42 16.62 -2.19 -14.44
C GLU A 42 15.80 -1.79 -13.20
N VAL A 43 14.56 -2.28 -13.10
CA VAL A 43 13.70 -2.05 -11.93
C VAL A 43 14.29 -2.67 -10.66
N GLU A 44 14.81 -3.91 -10.74
CA GLU A 44 15.47 -4.55 -9.60
C GLU A 44 16.67 -3.72 -9.09
N ASN A 45 17.51 -3.22 -10.00
CA ASN A 45 18.66 -2.39 -9.66
C ASN A 45 18.23 -1.06 -9.03
N PHE A 46 17.22 -0.40 -9.59
CA PHE A 46 16.65 0.82 -9.04
C PHE A 46 16.15 0.62 -7.60
N VAL A 47 15.31 -0.40 -7.37
CA VAL A 47 14.76 -0.73 -6.05
C VAL A 47 15.87 -1.04 -5.05
N LYS A 48 16.88 -1.84 -5.46
CA LYS A 48 18.04 -2.14 -4.61
C LYS A 48 18.80 -0.88 -4.23
N LYS A 49 19.07 0.02 -5.19
CA LYS A 49 19.76 1.29 -4.93
C LYS A 49 18.97 2.15 -3.95
N ALA A 50 17.66 2.26 -4.13
CA ALA A 50 16.79 3.06 -3.26
C ALA A 50 16.77 2.54 -1.81
N TYR A 51 16.70 1.22 -1.62
CA TYR A 51 16.39 0.65 -0.29
C TYR A 51 17.57 0.05 0.46
N THR A 52 18.66 -0.33 -0.22
CA THR A 52 19.87 -0.88 0.46
C THR A 52 20.44 0.02 1.56
N PRO A 53 20.35 1.36 1.52
CA PRO A 53 20.79 2.18 2.66
C PRO A 53 20.09 1.84 3.98
N TYR A 54 18.80 1.51 3.94
CA TYR A 54 17.95 1.33 5.13
C TYR A 54 17.54 -0.11 5.40
N TYR A 55 17.57 -0.97 4.39
CA TYR A 55 17.04 -2.33 4.46
C TYR A 55 18.05 -3.39 4.02
N THR A 56 17.95 -4.55 4.66
CA THR A 56 18.37 -5.82 4.06
C THR A 56 17.25 -6.29 3.14
N ILE A 57 17.54 -6.47 1.86
CA ILE A 57 16.59 -7.00 0.88
C ILE A 57 16.71 -8.52 0.91
N ASN A 58 15.66 -9.19 1.37
CA ASN A 58 15.64 -10.65 1.53
C ASN A 58 15.29 -11.34 0.21
N SER A 59 14.33 -10.77 -0.54
CA SER A 59 13.97 -11.24 -1.87
C SER A 59 13.27 -10.14 -2.68
N ILE A 60 13.42 -10.20 -4.01
CA ILE A 60 12.61 -9.43 -4.96
C ILE A 60 12.12 -10.40 -6.02
N GLN A 61 10.80 -10.54 -6.12
CA GLN A 61 10.14 -11.25 -7.23
C GLN A 61 9.63 -10.20 -8.21
N LEU A 62 9.83 -10.45 -9.51
CA LEU A 62 9.41 -9.55 -10.57
C LEU A 62 8.54 -10.28 -11.57
N SER A 63 7.55 -9.58 -12.11
CA SER A 63 6.76 -10.03 -13.25
C SER A 63 6.53 -8.87 -14.20
N THR A 64 6.44 -9.18 -15.50
CA THR A 64 6.15 -8.18 -16.52
C THR A 64 4.72 -8.34 -17.01
N SER A 65 4.06 -7.21 -17.26
CA SER A 65 2.71 -7.08 -17.81
C SER A 65 2.67 -5.85 -18.73
N ASP A 66 1.58 -5.66 -19.47
CA ASP A 66 1.38 -4.50 -20.34
C ASP A 66 2.58 -4.21 -21.28
N TYR A 67 3.20 -5.28 -21.77
CA TYR A 67 4.39 -5.24 -22.61
C TYR A 67 4.02 -4.94 -24.06
N SER A 68 4.73 -3.98 -24.67
CA SER A 68 4.56 -3.63 -26.08
C SER A 68 5.85 -3.05 -26.65
N VAL A 69 6.17 -3.42 -27.89
CA VAL A 69 7.18 -2.74 -28.71
C VAL A 69 6.49 -2.17 -29.94
N LYS A 70 6.37 -0.85 -30.03
CA LYS A 70 5.72 -0.13 -31.13
C LYS A 70 6.53 1.12 -31.45
N ASP A 71 6.66 1.44 -32.74
CA ASP A 71 7.32 2.67 -33.20
C ASP A 71 8.73 2.88 -32.62
N ASN A 72 9.54 1.81 -32.57
CA ASN A 72 10.86 1.77 -31.94
C ASN A 72 10.87 2.21 -30.46
N GLN A 73 9.78 1.99 -29.75
CA GLN A 73 9.65 2.23 -28.33
C GLN A 73 9.13 0.98 -27.63
N LEU A 74 9.81 0.59 -26.56
CA LEU A 74 9.36 -0.41 -25.62
C LEU A 74 8.59 0.27 -24.49
N THR A 75 7.43 -0.27 -24.13
CA THR A 75 6.72 0.03 -22.89
C THR A 75 6.45 -1.28 -22.16
N ALA A 76 6.71 -1.30 -20.86
CA ALA A 76 6.40 -2.45 -20.02
C ALA A 76 6.03 -2.01 -18.61
N ARG A 77 5.09 -2.72 -17.99
CA ARG A 77 4.83 -2.66 -16.56
C ARG A 77 5.58 -3.79 -15.86
N VAL A 78 6.37 -3.47 -14.85
CA VAL A 78 7.06 -4.43 -13.99
C VAL A 78 6.45 -4.36 -12.60
N ASN A 79 5.81 -5.45 -12.17
CA ASN A 79 5.29 -5.58 -10.82
C ASN A 79 6.35 -6.25 -9.94
N ILE A 80 6.53 -5.73 -8.72
CA ILE A 80 7.45 -6.30 -7.75
C ILE A 80 6.69 -6.86 -6.55
N SER A 81 7.21 -7.95 -5.99
CA SER A 81 6.93 -8.39 -4.62
C SER A 81 8.26 -8.46 -3.88
N LEU A 82 8.45 -7.54 -2.93
CA LEU A 82 9.67 -7.31 -2.19
C LEU A 82 9.49 -7.81 -0.75
N ASN A 83 10.44 -8.59 -0.25
CA ASN A 83 10.56 -8.85 1.17
C ASN A 83 11.82 -8.18 1.71
N LYS A 84 11.68 -7.34 2.74
CA LYS A 84 12.76 -6.52 3.29
C LYS A 84 12.70 -6.45 4.82
N THR A 85 13.86 -6.28 5.44
CA THR A 85 13.99 -6.10 6.90
C THR A 85 14.81 -4.84 7.17
N LEU A 86 14.39 -4.01 8.13
CA LEU A 86 15.17 -2.84 8.53
C LEU A 86 16.57 -3.26 8.97
N LYS A 87 17.58 -2.47 8.57
CA LYS A 87 18.96 -2.65 9.05
C LYS A 87 19.13 -2.25 10.52
N ALA A 88 18.35 -1.26 10.96
CA ALA A 88 18.31 -0.79 12.34
C ALA A 88 18.10 -1.96 13.31
N LYS A 89 18.95 -2.06 14.33
CA LYS A 89 18.92 -3.13 15.35
C LYS A 89 18.07 -2.76 16.57
N SER A 90 17.77 -1.50 16.73
CA SER A 90 16.85 -0.97 17.73
C SER A 90 16.10 0.22 17.16
N VAL A 91 14.98 0.59 17.79
CA VAL A 91 14.24 1.79 17.42
C VAL A 91 15.09 3.06 17.52
N ASP A 92 16.10 3.08 18.39
CA ASP A 92 16.97 4.24 18.63
C ASP A 92 17.91 4.56 17.47
N GLU A 93 18.15 3.59 16.60
CA GLU A 93 18.96 3.79 15.40
C GLU A 93 18.17 4.49 14.28
N LEU A 94 16.83 4.52 14.35
CA LEU A 94 15.98 5.20 13.37
C LEU A 94 16.17 6.72 13.48
N PRO A 95 16.48 7.43 12.38
CA PRO A 95 16.62 8.89 12.39
C PRO A 95 15.38 9.61 12.96
N TYR A 96 14.18 9.12 12.63
CA TYR A 96 12.93 9.64 13.19
C TYR A 96 12.87 9.58 14.72
N VAL A 97 13.34 8.49 15.34
CA VAL A 97 13.35 8.34 16.80
C VAL A 97 14.33 9.29 17.46
N LYS A 98 15.43 9.64 16.78
CA LYS A 98 16.34 10.72 17.24
C LYS A 98 15.59 12.06 17.32
N GLY A 99 14.74 12.36 16.34
CA GLY A 99 13.84 13.52 16.36
C GLY A 99 12.83 13.49 17.52
N LEU A 100 12.16 12.36 17.73
CA LEU A 100 11.25 12.18 18.88
C LEU A 100 11.93 12.55 20.21
N LYS A 101 13.11 11.96 20.45
CA LYS A 101 13.88 12.17 21.68
C LYS A 101 14.43 13.59 21.79
N SER A 102 14.90 14.17 20.68
CA SER A 102 15.34 15.57 20.60
C SER A 102 14.24 16.51 21.10
N LYS A 103 13.03 16.41 20.52
CA LYS A 103 11.90 17.25 20.90
C LYS A 103 11.47 17.05 22.35
N LEU A 104 11.40 15.80 22.82
CA LEU A 104 11.06 15.50 24.21
C LEU A 104 12.06 16.13 25.18
N ASN A 105 13.36 16.03 24.91
CA ASN A 105 14.40 16.61 25.74
C ASN A 105 14.28 18.13 25.81
N VAL A 106 13.98 18.80 24.69
CA VAL A 106 13.73 20.25 24.66
C VAL A 106 12.57 20.63 25.58
N LEU A 107 11.46 19.89 25.53
CA LEU A 107 10.28 20.14 26.38
C LEU A 107 10.60 19.93 27.87
N LYS A 108 11.33 18.86 28.21
CA LYS A 108 11.76 18.57 29.59
C LYS A 108 12.69 19.66 30.15
N LEU A 109 13.68 20.09 29.36
CA LEU A 109 14.61 21.17 29.76
C LEU A 109 13.89 22.51 29.98
N ARG A 110 12.85 22.79 29.18
CA ARG A 110 12.02 24.00 29.32
C ARG A 110 10.97 23.90 30.44
N LYS A 111 10.85 22.74 31.10
CA LYS A 111 9.78 22.44 32.06
C LYS A 111 8.39 22.72 31.46
N ASP A 112 8.21 22.38 30.18
CA ASP A 112 6.92 22.56 29.52
C ASP A 112 5.86 21.68 30.19
N THR A 113 4.68 22.25 30.41
CA THR A 113 3.50 21.54 30.89
C THR A 113 3.13 20.30 30.07
N SER A 114 3.50 20.24 28.78
CA SER A 114 3.26 19.08 27.93
C SER A 114 4.33 17.99 28.02
N SER A 115 5.35 18.13 28.86
CA SER A 115 6.46 17.17 28.90
C SER A 115 6.02 15.74 29.23
N THR A 116 5.05 15.57 30.14
CA THR A 116 4.46 14.26 30.46
C THR A 116 3.68 13.67 29.29
N ASP A 117 2.82 14.46 28.62
CA ASP A 117 2.08 14.02 27.44
C ASP A 117 3.03 13.63 26.30
N ALA A 118 4.08 14.43 26.09
CA ALA A 118 5.11 14.17 25.09
C ALA A 118 5.87 12.88 25.38
N GLU A 119 6.20 12.62 26.64
CA GLU A 119 6.87 11.37 27.05
C GLU A 119 6.00 10.15 26.77
N GLN A 120 4.71 10.22 27.06
CA GLN A 120 3.77 9.14 26.74
C GLN A 120 3.70 8.91 25.22
N VAL A 121 3.46 9.96 24.44
CA VAL A 121 3.40 9.90 22.97
C VAL A 121 4.66 9.31 22.35
N VAL A 122 5.85 9.70 22.85
CA VAL A 122 7.13 9.17 22.38
C VAL A 122 7.26 7.68 22.72
N ASN A 123 6.92 7.28 23.96
CA ASN A 123 6.99 5.89 24.37
C ASN A 123 6.03 5.00 23.56
N ASP A 124 4.81 5.46 23.33
CA ASP A 124 3.80 4.75 22.51
C ASP A 124 4.30 4.58 21.08
N ARG A 125 4.85 5.66 20.46
CA ARG A 125 5.39 5.57 19.10
C ARG A 125 6.62 4.69 19.01
N MET A 126 7.51 4.71 20.00
CA MET A 126 8.66 3.80 20.05
C MET A 126 8.23 2.34 20.21
N LYS A 127 7.22 2.07 21.06
CA LYS A 127 6.62 0.74 21.20
C LYS A 127 6.04 0.25 19.87
N ASP A 128 5.37 1.14 19.13
CA ASP A 128 4.87 0.81 17.80
C ASP A 128 5.99 0.47 16.82
N LEU A 129 7.07 1.26 16.82
CA LEU A 129 8.19 1.05 15.90
C LEU A 129 8.98 -0.22 16.18
N GLN A 130 8.93 -0.71 17.43
CA GLN A 130 9.59 -1.96 17.83
C GLN A 130 9.07 -3.16 17.02
N GLU A 131 7.83 -3.10 16.50
CA GLU A 131 7.26 -4.17 15.66
C GLU A 131 8.01 -4.41 14.35
N TYR A 132 8.73 -3.38 13.85
CA TYR A 132 9.48 -3.44 12.59
C TYR A 132 10.94 -3.87 12.77
N ILE A 133 11.48 -3.79 13.99
CA ILE A 133 12.88 -4.11 14.25
C ILE A 133 13.11 -5.62 14.19
N GLY A 134 13.94 -6.05 13.25
CA GLY A 134 14.22 -7.47 13.00
C GLY A 134 13.09 -8.23 12.31
N THR A 135 11.96 -7.58 12.01
CA THR A 135 10.81 -8.19 11.36
C THR A 135 10.88 -8.01 9.85
N SER A 136 10.73 -9.10 9.10
CA SER A 136 10.59 -9.01 7.63
C SER A 136 9.22 -8.47 7.25
N THR A 137 9.21 -7.55 6.29
CA THR A 137 8.01 -6.90 5.76
C THR A 137 7.91 -7.13 4.27
N ASP A 138 6.69 -7.43 3.80
CA ASP A 138 6.41 -7.52 2.38
C ASP A 138 5.98 -6.15 1.85
N GLN A 139 6.28 -5.89 0.58
CA GLN A 139 5.85 -4.70 -0.15
C GLN A 139 5.55 -5.09 -1.59
N ASN A 140 4.47 -4.57 -2.16
CA ASN A 140 4.14 -4.82 -3.56
C ASN A 140 3.93 -3.52 -4.32
N ASP A 141 4.62 -3.36 -5.44
CA ASP A 141 4.58 -2.12 -6.21
C ASP A 141 4.57 -2.39 -7.71
N SER A 142 4.32 -1.35 -8.49
CA SER A 142 4.35 -1.42 -9.94
C SER A 142 5.18 -0.27 -10.50
N PHE A 143 6.06 -0.59 -11.44
CA PHE A 143 6.86 0.35 -12.20
C PHE A 143 6.46 0.29 -13.66
N ARG A 144 6.51 1.42 -14.35
CA ARG A 144 6.37 1.50 -15.80
C ARG A 144 7.67 2.01 -16.37
N ILE A 145 8.19 1.30 -17.35
CA ILE A 145 9.37 1.71 -18.08
C ILE A 145 9.01 1.94 -19.54
N THR A 146 9.50 3.05 -20.08
CA THR A 146 9.40 3.38 -21.49
C THR A 146 10.80 3.66 -22.02
N ALA A 147 11.26 2.88 -22.99
CA ALA A 147 12.63 2.97 -23.49
C ALA A 147 12.66 2.96 -25.03
N PRO A 148 13.50 3.79 -25.69
CA PRO A 148 13.69 3.68 -27.12
C PRO A 148 14.45 2.39 -27.47
N ILE A 149 14.14 1.81 -28.63
CA ILE A 149 14.87 0.69 -29.22
C ILE A 149 15.92 1.26 -30.17
N VAL A 150 17.19 1.08 -29.84
CA VAL A 150 18.34 1.52 -30.64
C VAL A 150 19.14 0.29 -31.04
N ASN A 151 19.44 0.15 -32.34
CA ASN A 151 20.17 -0.99 -32.90
C ASN A 151 19.58 -2.36 -32.50
N GLY A 152 18.24 -2.44 -32.37
CA GLY A 152 17.55 -3.66 -31.98
C GLY A 152 17.76 -4.08 -30.52
N SER A 153 17.95 -3.12 -29.61
CA SER A 153 17.96 -3.35 -28.16
C SER A 153 17.38 -2.14 -27.41
N PRO A 154 16.75 -2.32 -26.24
CA PRO A 154 16.25 -1.21 -25.43
C PRO A 154 17.42 -0.40 -24.86
N ASP A 155 17.39 0.91 -25.08
CA ASP A 155 18.32 1.85 -24.47
C ASP A 155 17.83 2.28 -23.10
N LEU A 156 18.10 1.42 -22.12
CA LEU A 156 17.65 1.59 -20.74
C LEU A 156 18.28 2.79 -20.02
N LYS A 157 19.43 3.30 -20.52
CA LYS A 157 20.07 4.50 -19.96
C LYS A 157 19.25 5.76 -20.19
N ASN A 158 18.48 5.78 -21.28
CA ASN A 158 17.59 6.87 -21.67
C ASN A 158 16.12 6.50 -21.48
N ALA A 159 15.84 5.48 -20.66
CA ALA A 159 14.47 5.09 -20.36
C ALA A 159 13.82 6.06 -19.36
N ASN A 160 12.52 6.31 -19.56
CA ASN A 160 11.67 6.91 -18.54
C ASN A 160 11.21 5.82 -17.58
N LEU A 161 11.47 5.98 -16.28
CA LEU A 161 11.06 5.07 -15.22
C LEU A 161 10.06 5.77 -14.30
N GLU A 162 8.87 5.18 -14.19
CA GLU A 162 7.77 5.68 -13.40
C GLU A 162 7.33 4.63 -12.36
N PHE A 163 6.75 5.10 -11.27
CA PHE A 163 6.16 4.34 -10.19
C PHE A 163 4.67 4.64 -10.11
N LEU A 164 3.84 3.63 -9.84
CA LEU A 164 2.40 3.83 -9.66
C LEU A 164 2.11 4.34 -8.24
N ASN A 165 1.63 5.57 -8.10
CA ASN A 165 1.48 6.31 -6.84
C ASN A 165 0.36 5.82 -5.90
N GLY A 166 0.08 4.53 -5.91
CA GLY A 166 -0.87 3.88 -5.04
C GLY A 166 -2.35 4.01 -5.42
N LEU A 167 -2.71 4.97 -6.29
CA LEU A 167 -4.07 5.10 -6.82
C LEU A 167 -4.10 4.81 -8.31
N VAL A 168 -3.76 5.77 -9.17
CA VAL A 168 -3.89 5.62 -10.63
C VAL A 168 -2.78 6.33 -11.41
N ASP A 169 -1.99 7.19 -10.78
CA ASP A 169 -1.02 8.02 -11.49
C ASP A 169 0.35 7.35 -11.53
N TRP A 170 0.93 7.34 -12.73
CA TRP A 170 2.33 7.03 -12.92
C TRP A 170 3.14 8.30 -12.70
N ILE A 171 4.00 8.29 -11.70
CA ILE A 171 4.84 9.41 -11.29
C ILE A 171 6.33 9.04 -11.47
N PRO A 172 7.26 10.02 -11.55
CA PRO A 172 8.69 9.72 -11.58
C PRO A 172 9.12 8.74 -10.48
N ALA A 173 9.89 7.71 -10.85
CA ALA A 173 10.26 6.67 -9.89
C ALA A 173 11.14 7.18 -8.74
N ASP A 174 11.80 8.32 -8.88
CA ASP A 174 12.61 8.94 -7.81
C ASP A 174 11.81 9.21 -6.53
N TYR A 175 10.48 9.40 -6.62
CA TYR A 175 9.63 9.49 -5.43
C TYR A 175 9.62 8.21 -4.59
N PHE A 176 9.95 7.06 -5.16
CA PHE A 176 10.08 5.79 -4.44
C PHE A 176 11.26 5.76 -3.48
N ILE A 177 12.26 6.63 -3.68
CA ILE A 177 13.45 6.73 -2.84
C ILE A 177 13.05 7.32 -1.47
N PRO A 178 13.40 6.68 -0.35
CA PRO A 178 13.13 7.22 0.98
C PRO A 178 13.74 8.62 1.17
N SER A 179 13.12 9.43 2.03
CA SER A 179 13.66 10.74 2.43
C SER A 179 15.06 10.58 3.05
N ASN A 180 15.85 11.66 3.05
CA ASN A 180 17.13 11.66 3.76
C ASN A 180 16.94 11.66 5.30
N GLU A 181 18.01 11.37 6.04
CA GLU A 181 17.95 11.27 7.50
C GLU A 181 17.56 12.58 8.20
N SER A 182 17.99 13.74 7.70
CA SER A 182 17.64 15.05 8.28
C SER A 182 16.13 15.28 8.23
N SER A 183 15.49 15.03 7.09
CA SER A 183 14.03 15.12 6.97
C SER A 183 13.32 14.11 7.88
N MET A 184 13.86 12.90 8.04
CA MET A 184 13.30 11.93 8.98
C MET A 184 13.36 12.40 10.44
N ILE A 185 14.46 13.05 10.85
CA ILE A 185 14.62 13.65 12.19
C ILE A 185 13.57 14.76 12.39
N GLU A 186 13.44 15.68 11.43
CA GLU A 186 12.46 16.77 11.47
C GLU A 186 11.03 16.22 11.63
N ASN A 187 10.67 15.18 10.88
CA ASN A 187 9.37 14.51 10.99
C ASN A 187 9.12 13.96 12.41
N GLY A 188 10.16 13.45 13.08
CA GLY A 188 10.07 12.99 14.46
C GLY A 188 9.77 14.14 15.44
N GLU A 189 10.40 15.30 15.24
CA GLU A 189 10.12 16.48 16.08
C GLU A 189 8.70 17.03 15.85
N GLU A 190 8.22 16.99 14.61
CA GLU A 190 6.88 17.41 14.24
C GLU A 190 5.81 16.50 14.87
N PHE A 191 5.99 15.17 14.83
CA PHE A 191 5.08 14.21 15.46
C PHE A 191 4.76 14.54 16.91
N VAL A 192 5.79 14.77 17.73
CA VAL A 192 5.61 15.07 19.15
C VAL A 192 4.83 16.37 19.32
N THR A 193 5.10 17.37 18.47
CA THR A 193 4.42 18.67 18.50
C THR A 193 2.93 18.53 18.16
N GLU A 194 2.60 17.79 17.10
CA GLU A 194 1.23 17.56 16.63
C GLU A 194 0.40 16.74 17.62
N ALA A 195 0.95 15.61 18.08
CA ALA A 195 0.24 14.68 18.96
C ALA A 195 -0.07 15.30 20.33
N VAL A 196 0.88 16.04 20.93
CA VAL A 196 0.65 16.80 22.17
C VAL A 196 -0.47 17.82 22.00
N THR A 197 -0.45 18.59 20.91
CA THR A 197 -1.46 19.62 20.63
C THR A 197 -2.85 18.98 20.47
N THR A 198 -2.93 17.86 19.78
CA THR A 198 -4.18 17.11 19.58
C THR A 198 -4.74 16.56 20.89
N ASN A 199 -3.90 15.94 21.71
CA ASN A 199 -4.33 15.37 23.00
C ASN A 199 -4.88 16.46 23.94
N LYS A 200 -4.23 17.62 24.01
CA LYS A 200 -4.73 18.77 24.77
C LYS A 200 -6.12 19.22 24.29
N ASN A 201 -6.31 19.36 22.99
CA ASN A 201 -7.60 19.76 22.42
C ASN A 201 -8.71 18.73 22.68
N PHE A 202 -8.36 17.44 22.71
CA PHE A 202 -9.31 16.38 23.06
C PHE A 202 -9.77 16.48 24.52
N LEU A 203 -8.84 16.67 25.47
CA LEU A 203 -9.18 16.82 26.88
C LEU A 203 -10.08 18.04 27.14
N VAL A 204 -9.88 19.13 26.41
CA VAL A 204 -10.75 20.31 26.50
C VAL A 204 -12.15 20.02 25.96
N LYS A 205 -12.26 19.36 24.79
CA LYS A 205 -13.55 18.96 24.22
C LYS A 205 -14.30 17.99 25.13
N SER A 206 -13.63 16.96 25.65
CA SER A 206 -14.26 15.97 26.52
C SER A 206 -14.75 16.59 27.83
N ALA A 207 -14.04 17.56 28.40
CA ALA A 207 -14.50 18.29 29.57
C ALA A 207 -15.77 19.13 29.29
N ALA A 208 -15.89 19.71 28.10
CA ALA A 208 -17.10 20.44 27.67
C ALA A 208 -18.27 19.50 27.35
N GLU A 209 -17.97 18.37 26.71
CA GLU A 209 -18.94 17.37 26.25
C GLU A 209 -19.37 16.37 27.36
N ALA A 210 -18.61 16.27 28.47
CA ALA A 210 -18.97 15.47 29.65
C ALA A 210 -20.30 15.89 30.30
N SER A 211 -20.84 17.04 29.87
CA SER A 211 -22.17 17.53 30.24
C SER A 211 -23.33 16.76 29.58
N MET A 212 -23.08 15.96 28.51
CA MET A 212 -24.11 15.23 27.78
C MET A 212 -23.59 13.87 27.25
N VAL A 213 -24.20 12.78 27.72
CA VAL A 213 -24.09 11.38 27.24
C VAL A 213 -23.12 10.44 28.00
N GLN A 214 -23.65 9.23 28.23
CA GLN A 214 -23.13 7.96 28.77
C GLN A 214 -21.60 7.79 28.84
N PRO A 215 -21.08 7.01 29.81
CA PRO A 215 -19.65 6.89 30.03
C PRO A 215 -18.96 6.34 28.78
N LEU A 216 -18.05 7.14 28.19
CA LEU A 216 -17.08 6.77 27.15
C LEU A 216 -16.13 5.62 27.57
N ALA A 217 -16.38 4.97 28.70
CA ALA A 217 -15.59 3.89 29.25
C ALA A 217 -15.95 2.56 28.57
N ALA A 218 -15.23 2.23 27.49
CA ALA A 218 -14.83 0.86 27.06
C ALA A 218 -14.38 0.79 25.58
N VAL A 219 -14.33 1.90 24.82
CA VAL A 219 -13.83 1.84 23.43
C VAL A 219 -12.32 1.67 23.45
N THR A 220 -11.85 0.56 22.89
CA THR A 220 -10.43 0.28 22.65
C THR A 220 -10.24 -0.09 21.18
N TYR A 221 -9.10 0.29 20.63
CA TYR A 221 -8.76 0.13 19.23
C TYR A 221 -7.44 -0.64 19.09
N ASP A 222 -7.56 -1.86 18.61
CA ASP A 222 -6.47 -2.75 18.25
C ASP A 222 -6.03 -2.47 16.81
N ARG A 223 -5.03 -1.58 16.67
CA ARG A 223 -4.50 -1.18 15.36
C ARG A 223 -3.93 -2.35 14.56
N ILE A 224 -3.45 -3.38 15.25
CA ILE A 224 -2.85 -4.58 14.65
C ILE A 224 -3.94 -5.46 14.05
N ALA A 225 -5.04 -5.69 14.78
CA ALA A 225 -6.19 -6.40 14.26
C ALA A 225 -6.79 -5.70 13.02
N ALA A 226 -6.89 -4.37 13.04
CA ALA A 226 -7.37 -3.59 11.90
C ALA A 226 -6.43 -3.71 10.67
N ARG A 227 -5.11 -3.60 10.88
CA ARG A 227 -4.09 -3.80 9.83
C ARG A 227 -4.18 -5.20 9.22
N ASP A 228 -4.24 -6.23 10.07
CA ASP A 228 -4.23 -7.62 9.62
C ASP A 228 -5.51 -7.95 8.85
N TYR A 229 -6.64 -7.35 9.26
CA TYR A 229 -7.89 -7.39 8.48
C TYR A 229 -7.70 -6.79 7.09
N ALA A 230 -7.16 -5.58 7.00
CA ALA A 230 -6.94 -4.88 5.75
C ALA A 230 -6.07 -5.72 4.80
N ASN A 231 -4.93 -6.21 5.28
CA ASN A 231 -4.05 -7.07 4.46
C ASN A 231 -4.68 -8.41 4.05
N LYS A 232 -5.56 -8.98 4.89
CA LYS A 232 -6.20 -10.26 4.60
C LYS A 232 -7.20 -10.17 3.45
N TRP A 233 -7.94 -9.07 3.39
CA TRP A 233 -9.13 -8.97 2.54
C TRP A 233 -8.91 -8.10 1.30
N THR A 234 -7.70 -8.05 0.77
CA THR A 234 -7.38 -7.35 -0.48
C THR A 234 -6.31 -8.12 -1.26
N SER A 235 -5.92 -7.60 -2.42
CA SER A 235 -4.96 -8.23 -3.33
C SER A 235 -4.14 -7.19 -4.09
N ASN A 236 -3.22 -7.67 -4.92
CA ASN A 236 -2.69 -6.85 -6.01
C ASN A 236 -3.31 -7.34 -7.30
N THR A 237 -3.86 -6.40 -8.06
CA THR A 237 -4.49 -6.71 -9.35
C THR A 237 -3.74 -6.07 -10.51
N THR A 238 -3.65 -6.85 -11.59
CA THR A 238 -3.19 -6.42 -12.91
C THR A 238 -4.32 -6.48 -13.95
N ASN A 239 -5.56 -6.75 -13.52
CA ASN A 239 -6.69 -6.86 -14.42
C ASN A 239 -7.25 -5.49 -14.81
N ALA A 240 -7.97 -5.43 -15.93
CA ALA A 240 -8.54 -4.20 -16.47
C ALA A 240 -9.57 -3.52 -15.54
N SER A 241 -10.24 -4.30 -14.68
CA SER A 241 -11.22 -3.79 -13.70
C SER A 241 -10.56 -3.11 -12.51
N GLY A 242 -9.28 -3.38 -12.25
CA GLY A 242 -8.58 -2.84 -11.09
C GLY A 242 -9.00 -3.47 -9.76
N TYR A 243 -9.66 -4.63 -9.69
CA TYR A 243 -9.95 -5.28 -8.40
C TYR A 243 -10.20 -6.78 -8.53
N ASP A 244 -10.06 -7.52 -7.42
CA ASP A 244 -10.35 -8.95 -7.32
C ASP A 244 -11.29 -9.22 -6.14
N THR A 245 -12.59 -9.22 -6.41
CA THR A 245 -13.60 -9.43 -5.35
C THR A 245 -13.59 -10.85 -4.76
N SER A 246 -12.86 -11.80 -5.33
CA SER A 246 -12.67 -13.12 -4.70
C SER A 246 -11.81 -13.05 -3.44
N LYS A 247 -11.05 -11.96 -3.29
CA LYS A 247 -10.16 -11.68 -2.16
C LYS A 247 -10.79 -10.76 -1.12
N TRP A 248 -11.98 -10.22 -1.39
CA TRP A 248 -12.71 -9.36 -0.48
C TRP A 248 -13.47 -10.18 0.57
N ASN A 249 -13.81 -9.59 1.71
CA ASN A 249 -14.52 -10.31 2.77
C ASN A 249 -15.94 -10.71 2.31
N PRO A 250 -16.27 -12.01 2.22
CA PRO A 250 -17.57 -12.47 1.73
C PRO A 250 -18.73 -12.16 2.69
N LYS A 251 -18.47 -11.69 3.91
CA LYS A 251 -19.52 -11.31 4.89
C LYS A 251 -20.17 -9.96 4.59
N TYR A 252 -19.56 -9.13 3.75
CA TYR A 252 -20.05 -7.79 3.44
C TYR A 252 -20.50 -7.72 1.98
N ALA A 253 -21.46 -6.85 1.70
CA ALA A 253 -21.81 -6.51 0.33
C ALA A 253 -20.59 -5.92 -0.37
N LYS A 254 -20.48 -6.20 -1.67
CA LYS A 254 -19.40 -5.71 -2.53
C LYS A 254 -19.94 -4.53 -3.34
N HIS A 255 -19.31 -3.37 -3.21
CA HIS A 255 -19.73 -2.16 -3.94
C HIS A 255 -18.85 -1.94 -5.17
N THR A 256 -19.22 -2.58 -6.29
CA THR A 256 -18.46 -2.58 -7.56
C THR A 256 -19.03 -1.67 -8.64
N GLU A 257 -20.14 -0.99 -8.36
CA GLU A 257 -20.79 -0.07 -9.28
C GLU A 257 -19.83 1.03 -9.78
N ASN A 258 -20.06 1.51 -11.00
CA ASN A 258 -19.28 2.57 -11.65
C ASN A 258 -17.75 2.36 -11.64
N GLY A 259 -17.28 1.10 -11.69
CA GLY A 259 -15.85 0.78 -11.73
C GLY A 259 -15.22 0.55 -10.36
N GLY A 260 -16.02 0.38 -9.30
CA GLY A 260 -15.56 0.11 -7.94
C GLY A 260 -15.69 1.35 -7.06
N VAL A 261 -16.38 1.21 -5.93
CA VAL A 261 -16.50 2.27 -4.90
C VAL A 261 -16.37 1.72 -3.48
N ASP A 262 -15.95 0.46 -3.34
CA ASP A 262 -15.89 -0.29 -2.08
C ASP A 262 -14.83 0.22 -1.07
N CYS A 263 -14.03 1.21 -1.45
CA CYS A 263 -12.93 1.73 -0.62
C CYS A 263 -13.34 2.06 0.83
N ALA A 264 -14.44 2.79 1.03
CA ALA A 264 -14.92 3.15 2.37
C ALA A 264 -15.54 1.98 3.11
N ASN A 265 -16.27 1.09 2.42
CA ASN A 265 -16.79 -0.13 3.00
C ASN A 265 -15.65 -0.99 3.57
N TYR A 266 -14.60 -1.20 2.77
CA TYR A 266 -13.39 -1.93 3.17
C TYR A 266 -12.66 -1.29 4.36
N VAL A 267 -12.41 0.02 4.33
CA VAL A 267 -11.77 0.72 5.46
C VAL A 267 -12.64 0.65 6.71
N SER A 268 -13.96 0.81 6.59
CA SER A 268 -14.88 0.70 7.72
C SER A 268 -14.83 -0.68 8.36
N GLN A 269 -14.75 -1.75 7.56
CA GLN A 269 -14.61 -3.11 8.07
C GLN A 269 -13.29 -3.31 8.84
N ALA A 270 -12.19 -2.72 8.37
CA ALA A 270 -10.91 -2.76 9.07
C ALA A 270 -11.00 -2.03 10.43
N ILE A 271 -11.58 -0.82 10.45
CA ILE A 271 -11.77 -0.02 11.66
C ILE A 271 -12.68 -0.75 12.67
N TYR A 272 -13.77 -1.37 12.20
CA TYR A 272 -14.66 -2.16 13.06
C TYR A 272 -13.94 -3.38 13.65
N THR A 273 -13.12 -4.06 12.85
CA THR A 273 -12.31 -5.19 13.33
C THR A 273 -11.28 -4.75 14.37
N GLY A 274 -10.79 -3.51 14.26
CA GLY A 274 -9.96 -2.89 15.28
C GLY A 274 -10.70 -2.61 16.59
N GLY A 275 -12.03 -2.64 16.64
CA GLY A 275 -12.80 -2.53 17.88
C GLY A 275 -13.62 -1.25 18.04
N ILE A 276 -13.67 -0.37 17.04
CA ILE A 276 -14.62 0.75 17.06
C ILE A 276 -16.05 0.19 16.93
N PRO A 277 -16.94 0.44 17.91
CA PRO A 277 -18.28 -0.12 17.89
C PRO A 277 -19.15 0.53 16.81
N THR A 278 -20.06 -0.25 16.23
CA THR A 278 -21.14 0.25 15.37
C THR A 278 -22.24 0.93 16.17
N ASP A 279 -22.96 1.85 15.55
CA ASP A 279 -24.19 2.43 16.08
C ASP A 279 -25.27 2.58 15.01
N SER A 280 -26.32 3.38 15.28
CA SER A 280 -27.40 3.61 14.32
C SER A 280 -26.95 4.37 13.05
N THR A 281 -25.86 5.13 13.13
CA THR A 281 -25.32 5.98 12.06
C THR A 281 -24.21 5.28 11.29
N TRP A 282 -23.26 4.65 11.99
CA TRP A 282 -22.15 3.92 11.38
C TRP A 282 -22.26 2.42 11.64
N LYS A 283 -22.69 1.71 10.60
CA LYS A 283 -22.90 0.26 10.56
C LYS A 283 -22.86 -0.21 9.11
N PRO A 284 -22.68 -1.50 8.83
CA PRO A 284 -22.66 -2.01 7.46
C PRO A 284 -23.86 -1.50 6.65
N GLU A 285 -23.59 -1.11 5.39
CA GLU A 285 -24.54 -0.53 4.43
C GLU A 285 -25.09 0.87 4.78
N SER A 286 -24.70 1.50 5.89
CA SER A 286 -25.05 2.90 6.14
C SER A 286 -24.17 3.85 5.31
N LEU A 287 -24.67 5.06 5.03
CA LEU A 287 -23.90 6.08 4.30
C LEU A 287 -22.54 6.37 4.94
N ALA A 288 -22.48 6.46 6.27
CA ALA A 288 -21.23 6.69 7.00
C ALA A 288 -20.24 5.54 6.89
N TRP A 289 -20.70 4.34 6.56
CA TRP A 289 -19.87 3.14 6.44
C TRP A 289 -19.35 2.93 5.02
N VAL A 290 -20.23 3.03 4.01
CA VAL A 290 -19.88 2.69 2.61
C VAL A 290 -19.40 3.89 1.80
N ASN A 291 -19.49 5.11 2.32
CA ASN A 291 -19.07 6.32 1.61
C ASN A 291 -17.88 7.03 2.29
N THR A 292 -16.99 7.61 1.50
CA THR A 292 -15.83 8.37 2.01
C THR A 292 -16.24 9.66 2.73
N GLY A 293 -17.33 10.29 2.30
CA GLY A 293 -17.81 11.59 2.77
C GLY A 293 -17.17 12.79 2.05
N ARG A 294 -16.54 12.57 0.89
CA ARG A 294 -15.88 13.66 0.14
C ARG A 294 -16.84 14.49 -0.70
N ASN A 295 -17.72 13.82 -1.46
CA ASN A 295 -18.67 14.46 -2.38
C ASN A 295 -20.10 14.52 -1.83
N ILE A 296 -20.34 13.87 -0.69
CA ILE A 296 -21.61 13.87 0.03
C ILE A 296 -21.35 14.04 1.53
N SER A 297 -22.30 14.61 2.26
CA SER A 297 -22.25 14.62 3.72
C SER A 297 -22.49 13.21 4.30
N ASN A 298 -22.07 13.02 5.55
CA ASN A 298 -22.30 11.85 6.39
C ASN A 298 -21.54 10.59 5.94
N GLY A 299 -20.33 10.72 5.41
CA GLY A 299 -19.44 9.59 5.14
C GLY A 299 -18.46 9.26 6.27
N LEU A 300 -17.57 8.30 6.01
CA LEU A 300 -16.61 7.73 6.94
C LEU A 300 -15.79 8.79 7.67
N LYS A 301 -15.16 9.72 6.93
CA LYS A 301 -14.31 10.77 7.54
C LYS A 301 -15.13 11.60 8.51
N GLN A 302 -16.31 12.06 8.10
CA GLN A 302 -17.15 12.92 8.94
C GLN A 302 -17.58 12.19 10.21
N TYR A 303 -17.92 10.91 10.13
CA TYR A 303 -18.29 10.14 11.31
C TYR A 303 -17.09 9.92 12.24
N MET A 304 -15.98 9.39 11.71
CA MET A 304 -14.81 8.99 12.50
C MET A 304 -14.06 10.16 13.12
N VAL A 305 -14.01 11.29 12.42
CA VAL A 305 -13.17 12.44 12.79
C VAL A 305 -14.01 13.57 13.38
N ASP A 306 -15.09 13.97 12.69
CA ASP A 306 -15.81 15.19 13.05
C ASP A 306 -16.92 14.93 14.08
N THR A 307 -17.61 13.78 13.96
CA THR A 307 -18.79 13.47 14.78
C THR A 307 -18.42 12.72 16.07
N LYS A 308 -17.66 11.62 15.96
CA LYS A 308 -17.25 10.81 17.12
C LYS A 308 -15.88 11.18 17.65
N GLY A 309 -15.03 11.77 16.81
CA GLY A 309 -13.68 12.15 17.19
C GLY A 309 -12.80 10.99 17.64
N TYR A 310 -13.03 9.77 17.14
CA TYR A 310 -12.13 8.64 17.37
C TYR A 310 -10.77 8.89 16.73
N PHE A 311 -10.78 9.37 15.49
CA PHE A 311 -9.61 9.70 14.71
C PHE A 311 -9.40 11.22 14.67
N TYR A 312 -8.16 11.63 14.41
CA TYR A 312 -7.78 13.02 14.18
C TYR A 312 -6.93 13.14 12.92
N LYS A 313 -6.99 14.32 12.29
CA LYS A 313 -6.17 14.62 11.10
C LYS A 313 -4.70 14.71 11.51
N THR A 314 -3.85 14.09 10.73
CA THR A 314 -2.41 14.04 10.93
C THR A 314 -1.69 14.04 9.57
N THR A 315 -0.41 13.67 9.53
CA THR A 315 0.41 13.68 8.31
C THR A 315 0.82 12.26 7.91
N LYS A 316 1.42 12.13 6.71
CA LYS A 316 2.01 10.88 6.25
C LYS A 316 3.01 10.31 7.26
N THR A 317 3.95 11.11 7.74
CA THR A 317 5.04 10.62 8.58
C THR A 317 4.54 10.26 9.98
N THR A 318 3.42 10.86 10.38
CA THR A 318 2.82 10.76 11.71
C THR A 318 1.62 9.80 11.79
N THR A 319 1.34 9.04 10.73
CA THR A 319 0.26 8.02 10.69
C THR A 319 0.81 6.59 10.71
N PRO A 320 0.75 5.88 11.85
CA PRO A 320 1.06 4.45 11.95
C PRO A 320 0.04 3.53 11.24
N ALA A 321 0.38 2.24 11.18
CA ALA A 321 -0.57 1.20 10.78
C ALA A 321 -1.84 1.23 11.65
N GLY A 322 -3.00 1.03 11.03
CA GLY A 322 -4.30 1.17 11.69
C GLY A 322 -4.95 2.55 11.52
N GLY A 323 -4.22 3.52 10.94
CA GLY A 323 -4.79 4.76 10.41
C GLY A 323 -5.35 4.60 9.00
N PHE A 324 -5.96 5.65 8.48
CA PHE A 324 -6.47 5.67 7.09
C PHE A 324 -6.10 6.97 6.37
N ILE A 325 -6.11 6.91 5.05
CA ILE A 325 -5.78 7.99 4.13
C ILE A 325 -7.04 8.33 3.34
N SER A 326 -7.33 9.61 3.16
CA SER A 326 -8.38 10.11 2.28
C SER A 326 -7.76 10.85 1.10
N ALA A 327 -7.97 10.36 -0.11
CA ALA A 327 -7.54 11.00 -1.35
C ALA A 327 -8.58 12.03 -1.82
N LEU A 328 -8.21 13.30 -1.77
CA LEU A 328 -9.13 14.43 -1.89
C LEU A 328 -9.71 14.63 -3.29
N LYS A 329 -8.98 14.21 -4.34
CA LYS A 329 -9.41 14.32 -5.74
C LYS A 329 -10.27 13.17 -6.22
N TYR A 330 -10.05 11.97 -5.68
CA TYR A 330 -10.63 10.74 -6.21
C TYR A 330 -11.81 10.20 -5.39
N SER A 331 -12.20 10.89 -4.30
CA SER A 331 -13.20 10.40 -3.35
C SER A 331 -12.92 8.96 -2.93
N HIS A 332 -11.68 8.69 -2.54
CA HIS A 332 -11.17 7.36 -2.26
C HIS A 332 -10.48 7.33 -0.89
N VAL A 333 -10.58 6.20 -0.18
CA VAL A 333 -9.90 5.99 1.10
C VAL A 333 -9.08 4.71 1.11
N MET A 334 -7.94 4.76 1.77
CA MET A 334 -6.97 3.66 1.87
C MET A 334 -6.64 3.39 3.34
N PHE A 335 -6.21 2.18 3.65
CA PHE A 335 -5.83 1.80 5.01
C PHE A 335 -4.31 1.75 5.17
N VAL A 336 -3.75 2.43 6.17
CA VAL A 336 -2.32 2.37 6.45
C VAL A 336 -2.01 1.03 7.12
N VAL A 337 -1.09 0.26 6.54
CA VAL A 337 -0.75 -1.08 7.03
C VAL A 337 0.68 -1.22 7.52
N ALA A 338 1.56 -0.27 7.19
CA ALA A 338 2.87 -0.14 7.81
C ALA A 338 3.35 1.30 7.73
N ASN A 339 4.06 1.76 8.75
CA ASN A 339 4.84 3.00 8.69
C ASN A 339 6.02 2.89 9.65
N ASP A 340 7.14 2.43 9.10
CA ASP A 340 8.38 2.17 9.81
C ASP A 340 9.30 3.41 9.87
N THR A 341 8.78 4.58 9.46
CA THR A 341 9.44 5.90 9.37
C THR A 341 10.43 6.08 8.22
N VAL A 342 10.83 4.99 7.56
CA VAL A 342 11.59 5.03 6.31
C VAL A 342 10.65 4.92 5.12
N THR A 343 9.67 4.03 5.19
CA THR A 343 8.60 3.85 4.21
C THR A 343 7.23 3.74 4.88
N MET A 344 6.20 4.13 4.13
CA MET A 344 4.81 3.88 4.47
C MET A 344 4.22 2.90 3.46
N GLN A 345 3.37 2.00 3.94
CA GLN A 345 2.58 1.11 3.10
C GLN A 345 1.10 1.25 3.40
N PHE A 346 0.29 1.06 2.37
CA PHE A 346 -1.15 1.02 2.49
C PHE A 346 -1.73 -0.20 1.76
N SER A 347 -2.95 -0.54 2.13
CA SER A 347 -3.77 -1.52 1.45
C SER A 347 -5.15 -0.92 1.14
N ALA A 348 -5.74 -1.26 0.00
CA ALA A 348 -6.94 -0.59 -0.52
C ALA A 348 -7.85 -1.52 -1.33
N HIS A 349 -9.11 -1.12 -1.46
CA HIS A 349 -10.08 -1.61 -2.44
C HIS A 349 -10.36 -0.52 -3.46
N THR A 350 -10.86 -0.87 -4.66
CA THR A 350 -11.08 0.06 -5.79
C THR A 350 -9.74 0.52 -6.38
N ASN A 351 -9.19 -0.30 -7.26
CA ASN A 351 -7.75 -0.42 -7.57
C ASN A 351 -6.98 -1.17 -6.49
N ASP A 352 -7.33 -2.44 -6.26
CA ASP A 352 -6.82 -3.24 -5.15
C ASP A 352 -5.30 -3.16 -5.04
N ARG A 353 -4.84 -2.82 -3.84
CA ARG A 353 -3.43 -2.77 -3.45
C ARG A 353 -3.26 -3.51 -2.15
N LEU A 354 -2.27 -4.39 -2.11
CA LEU A 354 -1.86 -5.09 -0.92
C LEU A 354 -0.44 -4.68 -0.56
N LYS A 355 -0.29 -3.98 0.57
CA LYS A 355 1.01 -3.50 1.09
C LYS A 355 1.80 -2.71 0.05
N ALA A 356 1.13 -1.80 -0.66
CA ALA A 356 1.78 -0.94 -1.66
C ALA A 356 2.43 0.27 -1.02
N SER A 357 3.50 0.78 -1.61
CA SER A 357 4.23 1.93 -1.07
C SER A 357 3.42 3.22 -1.23
N PHE A 358 3.25 3.94 -0.13
CA PHE A 358 2.90 5.36 -0.17
C PHE A 358 4.21 6.17 -0.25
N ALA A 359 4.74 6.29 -1.45
CA ALA A 359 6.05 6.86 -1.76
C ALA A 359 6.15 8.38 -1.44
N ASN A 360 7.31 8.98 -1.65
CA ASN A 360 7.66 10.35 -1.21
C ASN A 360 7.15 11.48 -2.11
N PHE A 361 5.99 11.31 -2.73
CA PHE A 361 5.35 12.36 -3.53
C PHE A 361 4.58 13.36 -2.66
N SER A 362 4.21 14.50 -3.26
CA SER A 362 3.44 15.55 -2.58
C SER A 362 2.17 14.99 -1.98
N THR A 363 1.95 15.29 -0.70
CA THR A 363 0.77 14.83 0.05
C THR A 363 -0.35 15.86 0.09
N SER A 364 -0.25 16.97 -0.64
CA SER A 364 -1.24 18.06 -0.66
C SER A 364 -2.65 17.62 -1.07
N GLU A 365 -2.78 16.47 -1.71
CA GLU A 365 -4.03 15.90 -2.21
C GLU A 365 -4.54 14.76 -1.33
N TYR A 366 -3.92 14.57 -0.16
CA TYR A 366 -4.21 13.51 0.77
C TYR A 366 -4.37 14.06 2.18
N GLU A 367 -5.31 13.48 2.91
CA GLU A 367 -5.43 13.69 4.34
C GLU A 367 -5.19 12.36 5.05
N PHE A 368 -4.45 12.41 6.14
CA PHE A 368 -4.13 11.24 6.93
C PHE A 368 -4.86 11.33 8.25
N TYR A 369 -5.33 10.20 8.73
CA TYR A 369 -6.12 10.12 9.93
C TYR A 369 -5.62 8.99 10.81
N TYR A 370 -5.36 9.32 12.07
CA TYR A 370 -4.90 8.35 13.05
C TYR A 370 -5.78 8.37 14.29
N ILE A 371 -5.84 7.25 14.97
CA ILE A 371 -6.63 7.08 16.19
C ILE A 371 -6.00 7.91 17.33
N LYS A 372 -6.82 8.54 18.17
CA LYS A 372 -6.32 9.20 19.38
C LYS A 372 -5.73 8.18 20.35
N SER A 373 -4.66 8.55 21.04
CA SER A 373 -3.95 7.64 21.96
C SER A 373 -4.83 7.10 23.09
N THR A 374 -5.84 7.86 23.52
CA THR A 374 -6.83 7.42 24.53
C THR A 374 -7.60 6.15 24.14
N TYR A 375 -7.74 5.86 22.84
CA TYR A 375 -8.43 4.67 22.37
C TYR A 375 -7.46 3.52 22.05
N LEU A 376 -6.14 3.72 22.08
CA LEU A 376 -5.19 2.64 21.77
C LEU A 376 -5.20 1.58 22.87
N LYS A 377 -5.13 0.31 22.45
CA LYS A 377 -5.07 -0.87 23.32
C LYS A 377 -3.65 -1.18 23.80
#